data_AF-A0A536U5U8-F1
#
_entry.id   AF-A0A536U5U8-F1
#
_cell.length_a   1.000
_cell.length_b   1.000
_cell.length_c   1.000
_cell.angle_alpha   90.00
_cell.angle_beta   90.00
_cell.angle_gamma   90.00
#
_symmetry.space_group_name_H-M   'P 1'
#
loop_
_entity.id
_entity.type
_entity.pdbx_description
1 polymer ?
#
loop_
_entity_poly.entity_id
_entity_poly.type
_entity_poly.pdbx_seq_one_letter_code
_entity_poly.pdbx_strand_id
1 'polypeptide(L)'
;PRELRIELIEVRPEPRSGGKTTAQLLEAEGGRLSRAVPRGASRVALDERGRELGTAGFARWLTAQRRDGRDTAFLIGGADGLAPATKSGAELVLRLSAMTLPHGLARVLLAEQLYRASSILHNHPYHRE
;
A
#
# COMPACT_ATOMS: atom_id res chain seq x y z
N PRO A 1 0.39 13.21 -11.55
CA PRO A 1 0.39 14.69 -11.63
C PRO A 1 1.45 15.27 -10.68
N ARG A 2 1.83 16.54 -10.83
CA ARG A 2 2.81 17.15 -9.90
C ARG A 2 2.31 17.18 -8.46
N GLU A 3 1.00 17.33 -8.24
CA GLU A 3 0.40 17.30 -6.90
C GLU A 3 0.28 15.90 -6.26
N LEU A 4 0.58 14.82 -6.99
CA LEU A 4 0.56 13.45 -6.50
C LEU A 4 1.81 12.72 -6.96
N ARG A 5 2.95 13.09 -6.35
CA ARG A 5 4.23 12.42 -6.60
C ARG A 5 4.16 11.01 -6.01
N ILE A 6 4.49 10.02 -6.82
CA ILE A 6 4.62 8.63 -6.40
C ILE A 6 6.11 8.29 -6.41
N GLU A 7 6.57 7.69 -5.31
CA GLU A 7 7.93 7.18 -5.17
C GLU A 7 7.86 5.70 -4.76
N LEU A 8 8.72 4.88 -5.36
CA LEU A 8 8.86 3.47 -4.99
C LEU A 8 10.14 3.31 -4.18
N ILE A 9 9.98 2.95 -2.91
CA ILE A 9 11.08 2.58 -2.03
C ILE A 9 11.11 1.05 -1.91
N GLU A 10 12.09 0.42 -2.54
CA GLU A 10 12.25 -1.02 -2.46
C GLU A 10 13.03 -1.42 -1.21
N VAL A 11 12.42 -2.26 -0.40
CA VAL A 11 13.04 -2.85 0.78
C VAL A 11 13.52 -4.25 0.44
N ARG A 12 14.78 -4.54 0.76
CA ARG A 12 15.36 -5.88 0.53
C ARG A 12 14.56 -6.93 1.33
N PRO A 13 14.16 -8.06 0.71
CA PRO A 13 13.56 -9.18 1.43
C PRO A 13 14.52 -9.83 2.43
N GLU A 14 14.00 -10.52 3.43
CA GLU A 14 14.81 -11.34 4.33
C GLU A 14 15.12 -12.71 3.66
N PRO A 15 16.40 -13.13 3.59
CA PRO A 15 16.74 -14.42 2.98
C PRO A 15 16.12 -15.59 3.75
N ARG A 16 15.56 -16.56 3.01
CA ARG A 16 14.97 -17.77 3.58
C ARG A 16 15.99 -18.84 3.99
N SER A 17 17.24 -18.70 3.57
CA SER A 17 18.31 -19.70 3.73
C SER A 17 18.88 -19.84 5.14
N GLY A 18 18.27 -19.22 6.16
CA GLY A 18 18.84 -19.11 7.51
C GLY A 18 18.12 -19.87 8.62
N GLY A 19 17.20 -20.81 8.31
CA GLY A 19 16.43 -21.55 9.33
C GLY A 19 15.44 -20.70 10.14
N LYS A 20 15.23 -19.43 9.74
CA LYS A 20 14.27 -18.52 10.35
C LYS A 20 12.84 -19.00 10.10
N THR A 21 11.98 -18.86 11.09
CA THR A 21 10.54 -19.11 10.93
C THR A 21 9.90 -17.99 10.09
N THR A 22 8.76 -18.26 9.45
CA THR A 22 8.01 -17.24 8.70
C THR A 22 7.71 -16.00 9.55
N ALA A 23 7.40 -16.18 10.84
CA ALA A 23 7.18 -15.06 11.75
C ALA A 23 8.43 -14.19 11.92
N GLN A 24 9.61 -14.79 12.07
CA GLN A 24 10.88 -14.06 12.16
C GLN A 24 11.23 -13.32 10.87
N LEU A 25 10.93 -13.91 9.71
CA LEU A 25 11.09 -13.26 8.41
C LEU A 25 10.19 -12.03 8.31
N LEU A 26 8.89 -12.19 8.61
CA LEU A 26 7.91 -11.11 8.57
C LEU A 26 8.26 -9.97 9.52
N GLU A 27 8.68 -10.25 10.75
CA GLU A 27 9.09 -9.23 11.72
C GLU A 27 10.33 -8.47 11.23
N ALA A 28 11.33 -9.16 10.68
CA ALA A 28 12.52 -8.51 10.13
C ALA A 28 12.17 -7.59 8.94
N GLU A 29 11.31 -8.04 8.03
CA GLU A 29 10.81 -7.25 6.91
C GLU A 29 9.94 -6.07 7.37
N GLY A 30 9.06 -6.29 8.35
CA GLY A 30 8.23 -5.26 8.97
C GLY A 30 9.08 -4.15 9.60
N GLY A 31 10.17 -4.51 10.29
CA GLY A 31 11.13 -3.56 10.81
C GLY A 31 11.83 -2.74 9.71
N ARG A 32 12.16 -3.35 8.58
CA ARG A 32 12.75 -2.64 7.44
C ARG A 32 11.75 -1.70 6.76
N LEU A 33 10.50 -2.14 6.58
CA LEU A 33 9.41 -1.30 6.07
C LEU A 33 9.20 -0.09 7.00
N SER A 34 9.09 -0.31 8.31
CA SER A 34 8.87 0.78 9.26
C SER A 34 9.99 1.83 9.26
N ARG A 35 11.24 1.45 8.95
CA ARG A 35 12.36 2.39 8.81
C ARG A 35 12.34 3.16 7.49
N ALA A 36 11.73 2.60 6.45
CA ALA A 36 11.60 3.23 5.14
C ALA A 36 10.43 4.23 5.07
N VAL A 37 9.43 4.09 5.95
CA VAL A 37 8.30 5.02 6.03
C VAL A 37 8.77 6.41 6.48
N PRO A 38 8.48 7.49 5.72
CA PRO A 38 8.78 8.85 6.15
C PRO A 38 8.16 9.17 7.52
N ARG A 39 8.88 9.93 8.34
CA ARG A 39 8.40 10.28 9.68
C ARG A 39 7.10 11.07 9.58
N GLY A 40 6.07 10.61 10.27
CA GLY A 40 4.75 11.26 10.29
C GLY A 40 3.85 10.90 9.12
N ALA A 41 4.27 10.05 8.17
CA ALA A 41 3.40 9.59 7.11
C ALA A 41 2.25 8.71 7.64
N SER A 42 1.07 8.87 7.03
CA SER A 42 -0.04 7.93 7.16
C SER A 42 0.35 6.59 6.55
N ARG A 43 0.00 5.48 7.22
CA ARG A 43 0.35 4.13 6.77
C ARG A 43 -0.88 3.40 6.24
N VAL A 44 -0.76 2.84 5.05
CA VAL A 44 -1.76 1.95 4.45
C VAL A 44 -1.14 0.60 4.18
N ALA A 45 -1.63 -0.45 4.84
CA ALA A 45 -1.17 -1.81 4.61
C ALA A 45 -1.99 -2.49 3.51
N LEU A 46 -1.34 -3.11 2.52
CA LEU A 46 -2.04 -3.94 1.56
C LEU A 46 -2.16 -5.38 2.07
N ASP A 47 -3.39 -5.87 2.18
CA ASP A 47 -3.70 -7.24 2.63
C ASP A 47 -5.00 -7.72 1.96
N GLU A 48 -5.03 -8.97 1.51
CA GLU A 48 -6.18 -9.62 0.87
C GLU A 48 -7.42 -9.73 1.79
N ARG A 49 -7.23 -9.58 3.11
CA ARG A 49 -8.28 -9.55 4.14
C ARG A 49 -8.64 -8.12 4.57
N GLY A 50 -8.08 -7.11 3.91
CA GLY A 50 -8.35 -5.70 4.19
C GLY A 50 -9.76 -5.25 3.78
N ARG A 51 -10.03 -3.97 4.02
CA ARG A 51 -11.25 -3.31 3.55
C ARG A 51 -11.22 -3.19 2.03
N GLU A 52 -12.32 -3.56 1.40
CA GLU A 52 -12.54 -3.37 -0.03
C GLU A 52 -13.09 -1.96 -0.29
N LEU A 53 -12.50 -1.26 -1.26
CA LEU A 53 -12.97 0.03 -1.75
C LEU A 53 -13.14 -0.06 -3.26
N GLY A 54 -14.35 0.22 -3.75
CA GLY A 54 -14.53 0.51 -5.18
C GLY A 54 -13.83 1.82 -5.57
N THR A 55 -13.62 2.03 -6.86
CA THR A 55 -12.87 3.19 -7.40
C THR A 55 -13.33 4.53 -6.83
N ALA A 56 -14.64 4.79 -6.80
CA ALA A 56 -15.19 6.04 -6.26
C ALA A 56 -14.94 6.18 -4.74
N GLY A 57 -14.99 5.07 -4.00
CA GLY A 57 -14.66 5.03 -2.58
C GLY A 57 -13.18 5.31 -2.33
N PHE A 58 -12.31 4.74 -3.16
CA PHE A 58 -10.87 4.98 -3.11
C PHE A 58 -10.52 6.44 -3.44
N ALA A 59 -11.18 7.05 -4.44
CA ALA A 59 -11.01 8.48 -4.76
C ALA A 59 -11.45 9.41 -3.62
N ARG A 60 -12.58 9.09 -2.94
CA ARG A 60 -13.01 9.83 -1.74
C ARG A 60 -12.02 9.69 -0.59
N TRP A 61 -11.53 8.47 -0.34
CA TRP A 61 -10.53 8.23 0.68
C TRP A 61 -9.23 8.99 0.38
N LEU A 62 -8.75 8.97 -0.86
CA LEU A 62 -7.56 9.70 -1.29
C LEU A 62 -7.74 11.22 -1.11
N THR A 63 -8.94 11.74 -1.37
CA THR A 63 -9.27 13.15 -1.10
C THR A 63 -9.15 13.50 0.38
N ALA A 64 -9.60 12.61 1.27
CA ALA A 64 -9.46 12.80 2.71
C ALA A 64 -7.98 12.80 3.14
N GLN A 65 -7.16 11.89 2.60
CA GLN A 65 -5.72 11.89 2.89
C GLN A 65 -5.02 13.15 2.40
N ARG A 66 -5.39 13.67 1.21
CA ARG A 66 -4.85 14.95 0.72
C ARG A 66 -5.19 16.13 1.63
N ARG A 67 -6.35 16.12 2.28
CA ARG A 67 -6.77 17.17 3.23
C ARG A 67 -6.04 17.06 4.57
N ASP A 68 -5.72 15.85 5.00
CA ASP A 68 -4.90 15.57 6.20
C ASP A 68 -3.46 16.10 6.02
N GLY A 69 -2.94 16.09 4.78
CA GLY A 69 -1.71 16.78 4.41
C GLY A 69 -0.42 16.04 4.76
N ARG A 70 -0.50 14.89 5.44
CA ARG A 70 0.63 13.98 5.63
C ARG A 70 0.89 13.17 4.36
N ASP A 71 2.15 12.80 4.14
CA ASP A 71 2.49 11.81 3.13
C ASP A 71 1.77 10.48 3.41
N THR A 72 1.44 9.73 2.37
CA THR A 72 0.80 8.41 2.50
C THR A 72 1.76 7.32 2.04
N ALA A 73 2.12 6.41 2.94
CA ALA A 73 2.96 5.26 2.66
C ALA A 73 2.12 3.99 2.48
N PHE A 74 2.08 3.47 1.26
CA PHE A 74 1.48 2.17 0.95
C PHE A 74 2.50 1.05 1.17
N LEU A 75 2.19 0.13 2.08
CA LEU A 75 3.06 -0.97 2.47
C LEU A 75 2.61 -2.24 1.75
N ILE A 76 3.53 -2.85 0.99
CA ILE A 76 3.30 -4.07 0.24
C ILE A 76 4.27 -5.12 0.76
N GLY A 77 3.73 -6.25 1.23
CA GLY A 77 4.51 -7.37 1.74
C GLY A 77 5.20 -8.20 0.67
N GLY A 78 6.11 -9.07 1.11
CA GLY A 78 6.71 -10.10 0.28
C GLY A 78 5.75 -11.27 0.01
N ALA A 79 6.30 -12.44 -0.31
CA ALA A 79 5.50 -13.64 -0.58
C ALA A 79 4.66 -14.10 0.64
N ASP A 80 5.14 -13.87 1.85
CA ASP A 80 4.44 -14.23 3.09
C ASP A 80 3.51 -13.13 3.62
N GLY A 81 3.39 -12.00 2.89
CA GLY A 81 2.57 -10.85 3.28
C GLY A 81 3.27 -9.89 4.24
N LEU A 82 2.49 -9.29 5.15
CA LEU A 82 2.95 -8.29 6.12
C LEU A 82 2.87 -8.83 7.55
N ALA A 83 3.85 -8.47 8.38
CA ALA A 83 3.81 -8.75 9.81
C ALA A 83 2.52 -8.20 10.46
N PRO A 84 1.94 -8.92 11.44
CA PRO A 84 0.76 -8.44 12.16
C PRO A 84 0.95 -7.05 12.75
N ALA A 85 2.13 -6.76 13.31
CA ALA A 85 2.47 -5.46 13.87
C ALA A 85 2.39 -4.33 12.81
N THR A 86 2.90 -4.58 11.60
CA THR A 86 2.84 -3.63 10.47
C THR A 86 1.40 -3.30 10.10
N LYS A 87 0.50 -4.29 10.11
CA LYS A 87 -0.93 -4.10 9.81
C LYS A 87 -1.66 -3.36 10.91
N SER A 88 -1.41 -3.71 12.17
CA SER A 88 -2.05 -3.09 13.33
C SER A 88 -1.74 -1.59 13.45
N GLY A 89 -0.58 -1.16 12.94
CA GLY A 89 -0.19 0.24 12.92
C GLY A 89 -0.71 1.05 11.72
N ALA A 90 -1.37 0.41 10.76
CA ALA A 90 -1.88 1.10 9.58
C ALA A 90 -3.22 1.78 9.86
N GLU A 91 -3.41 2.98 9.32
CA GLU A 91 -4.69 3.71 9.38
C GLU A 91 -5.75 3.08 8.47
N LEU A 92 -5.30 2.38 7.42
CA LEU A 92 -6.13 1.57 6.55
C LEU A 92 -5.40 0.27 6.21
N VAL A 93 -6.10 -0.85 6.34
CA VAL A 93 -5.72 -2.11 5.69
C VAL A 93 -6.58 -2.21 4.43
N LEU A 94 -5.98 -2.09 3.25
CA LEU A 94 -6.66 -2.02 1.97
C LEU A 94 -6.55 -3.36 1.22
N ARG A 95 -7.68 -3.85 0.73
CA ARG A 95 -7.78 -5.01 -0.16
C ARG A 95 -7.89 -4.54 -1.60
N LEU A 96 -6.96 -4.96 -2.45
CA LEU A 96 -7.02 -4.70 -3.90
C LEU A 96 -7.87 -5.72 -4.67
N SER A 97 -7.96 -6.95 -4.17
CA SER A 97 -8.69 -8.04 -4.82
C SER A 97 -9.08 -9.09 -3.79
N ALA A 98 -10.11 -9.86 -4.12
CA ALA A 98 -10.43 -11.07 -3.39
C ALA A 98 -9.47 -12.23 -3.66
N MET A 99 -8.72 -12.16 -4.76
CA MET A 99 -7.70 -13.13 -5.12
C MET A 99 -6.36 -12.75 -4.51
N THR A 100 -5.54 -13.75 -4.19
CA THR A 100 -4.14 -13.54 -3.81
C THR A 100 -3.36 -13.06 -5.03
N LEU A 101 -2.84 -11.83 -4.96
CA LEU A 101 -2.05 -11.24 -6.02
C LEU A 101 -0.56 -11.39 -5.71
N PRO A 102 0.29 -11.76 -6.69
CA PRO A 102 1.73 -11.61 -6.55
C PRO A 102 2.08 -10.16 -6.24
N HIS A 103 3.01 -9.92 -5.31
CA HIS A 103 3.36 -8.56 -4.85
C HIS A 103 3.77 -7.62 -6.00
N GLY A 104 4.43 -8.14 -7.04
CA GLY A 104 4.75 -7.37 -8.26
C GLY A 104 3.50 -6.86 -8.98
N LEU A 105 2.48 -7.70 -9.12
CA LEU A 105 1.20 -7.30 -9.73
C LEU A 105 0.42 -6.35 -8.82
N ALA A 106 0.44 -6.57 -7.50
CA ALA A 106 -0.19 -5.68 -6.54
C ALA A 106 0.35 -4.24 -6.62
N ARG A 107 1.67 -4.06 -6.85
CA ARG A 107 2.29 -2.74 -7.10
C ARG A 107 1.72 -2.07 -8.34
N VAL A 108 1.63 -2.79 -9.45
CA VAL A 108 1.09 -2.27 -10.72
C VAL A 108 -0.37 -1.88 -10.57
N LEU A 109 -1.18 -2.75 -9.95
CA LEU A 109 -2.60 -2.49 -9.74
C LEU A 109 -2.82 -1.29 -8.82
N LEU A 110 -2.05 -1.16 -7.74
CA LEU A 110 -2.13 0.01 -6.86
C LEU A 110 -1.79 1.30 -7.62
N ALA A 111 -0.71 1.30 -8.41
CA ALA A 111 -0.29 2.47 -9.17
C ALA A 111 -1.37 2.89 -10.19
N GLU A 112 -1.98 1.93 -10.87
CA GLU A 112 -3.10 2.18 -11.80
C GLU A 112 -4.32 2.74 -11.05
N GLN A 113 -4.69 2.17 -9.91
CA GLN A 113 -5.84 2.65 -9.13
C GLN A 113 -5.61 4.05 -8.54
N LEU A 114 -4.37 4.38 -8.14
CA LEU A 114 -3.99 5.74 -7.73
C LEU A 114 -4.13 6.72 -8.91
N TYR A 115 -3.69 6.33 -10.10
CA TYR A 115 -3.84 7.14 -11.31
C TYR A 115 -5.33 7.32 -11.69
N ARG A 116 -6.12 6.25 -11.60
CA ARG A 116 -7.57 6.28 -11.86
C ARG A 116 -8.30 7.18 -10.87
N ALA A 117 -8.04 7.02 -9.57
CA ALA A 117 -8.59 7.89 -8.53
C ALA A 117 -8.19 9.35 -8.77
N SER A 118 -6.91 9.62 -9.05
CA SER A 118 -6.44 10.95 -9.42
C SER A 118 -7.16 11.51 -10.65
N SER A 119 -7.43 10.69 -11.66
CA SER A 119 -8.14 11.11 -12.88
C SER A 119 -9.58 11.55 -12.56
N ILE A 120 -10.27 10.81 -11.68
CA ILE A 120 -11.59 11.19 -11.19
C ILE A 120 -11.55 12.55 -10.48
N LEU A 121 -10.57 12.76 -9.60
CA LEU A 121 -10.45 14.01 -8.83
C LEU A 121 -10.21 15.26 -9.70
N HIS A 122 -9.68 15.09 -10.91
CA HIS A 122 -9.42 16.17 -11.85
C HIS A 122 -10.44 16.22 -13.01
N ASN A 123 -11.54 15.47 -12.92
CA ASN A 123 -12.53 15.33 -14.01
C ASN A 123 -11.88 14.98 -15.36
N HIS A 124 -10.82 14.16 -15.34
CA HIS A 124 -10.09 13.76 -16.54
C HIS A 124 -10.82 12.59 -17.26
N PRO A 125 -10.92 12.60 -18.60
CA PRO A 125 -11.72 11.63 -19.38
C PRO A 125 -11.21 10.18 -19.34
N TYR A 126 -10.10 9.91 -18.65
CA TYR A 126 -9.57 8.55 -18.45
C TYR A 126 -10.55 7.68 -17.68
N HIS A 127 -11.30 8.26 -16.73
CA HIS A 127 -12.42 7.55 -16.12
C HIS A 127 -13.66 7.74 -16.99
N ARG A 128 -14.15 6.63 -17.53
CA ARG A 128 -15.48 6.52 -18.12
C ARG A 128 -16.26 5.62 -17.15
N GLU A 129 -17.35 6.14 -16.59
CA GLU A 129 -18.27 5.33 -15.77
C GLU A 129 -18.85 4.17 -16.58
#